data_AF-A0A6L7MU49-F1
#
_entry.id   AF-A0A6L7MU49-F1
#
_cell.length_a   1.000
_cell.length_b   1.000
_cell.length_c   1.000
_cell.angle_alpha   90.00
_cell.angle_beta   90.00
_cell.angle_gamma   90.00
#
_symmetry.space_group_name_H-M   'P 1'
#
loop_
_entity.id
_entity.type
_entity.pdbx_description
1 polymer ?
#
loop_
_entity_poly.entity_id
_entity_poly.type
_entity_poly.pdbx_seq_one_letter_code
_entity_poly.pdbx_strand_id
1 'polypeptide(L)'
;MKLPRLLGSIACTVACSVGNASVCAPTSMSERVYVALSRIQEAIAAGNALDAVSVEESVLRVRLRSWQNANTGAEQVVRLTHNYGAHRIDARISMPTNGHLHRLGMEWRRHSPNWEVAVAPTLAASSNAGRHPRVLDANMVDWHASVRRIEPLAPSLALLFGICRDGRRGDVRIQPSAAIRWQPHEGTEVLLGYPDSRLHHRLSPSLRLGIALSPSGGAWHAFDRELTNETQFARRGWRLEAELALRLPRRQQAALAIGIERQRALEFDSPPGTGMSIDVGQGAYLSLRWRR
;
A
#
# COMPACT_ATOMS: atom_id res chain seq x y z
N MET A 1 -37.77 -32.67 -26.53
CA MET A 1 -36.58 -32.53 -25.65
C MET A 1 -35.53 -31.69 -26.37
N LYS A 2 -35.46 -30.39 -26.07
CA LYS A 2 -34.47 -29.45 -26.60
C LYS A 2 -34.05 -28.55 -25.45
N LEU A 3 -32.84 -28.72 -24.95
CA LEU A 3 -32.14 -27.73 -24.15
C LEU A 3 -31.31 -26.86 -25.10
N PRO A 4 -31.33 -25.54 -24.94
CA PRO A 4 -30.10 -24.82 -25.21
C PRO A 4 -29.74 -23.75 -24.15
N ARG A 5 -28.44 -23.78 -23.84
CA ARG A 5 -27.55 -22.64 -23.53
C ARG A 5 -27.71 -21.96 -22.16
N LEU A 6 -27.12 -22.61 -21.17
CA LEU A 6 -26.46 -21.91 -20.06
C LEU A 6 -25.14 -21.32 -20.57
N LEU A 7 -25.16 -20.04 -20.98
CA LEU A 7 -23.95 -19.21 -20.97
C LEU A 7 -23.69 -18.83 -19.51
N GLY A 8 -22.98 -19.71 -18.80
CA GLY A 8 -22.46 -19.40 -17.47
C GLY A 8 -21.38 -18.32 -17.60
N SER A 9 -21.73 -17.09 -17.28
CA SER A 9 -20.74 -16.05 -16.97
C SER A 9 -19.98 -16.49 -15.71
N ILE A 10 -18.79 -17.06 -15.89
CA ILE A 10 -17.88 -17.33 -14.77
C ILE A 10 -17.32 -15.98 -14.31
N ALA A 11 -18.02 -15.35 -13.38
CA ALA A 11 -17.52 -14.19 -12.65
C ALA A 11 -16.44 -14.66 -11.67
N CYS A 12 -15.20 -14.84 -12.16
CA CYS A 12 -14.02 -15.04 -11.34
C CYS A 12 -13.76 -13.78 -10.49
N THR A 13 -14.23 -13.79 -9.24
CA THR A 13 -13.89 -12.75 -8.27
C THR A 13 -12.51 -13.07 -7.68
N VAL A 14 -11.43 -12.58 -8.31
CA VAL A 14 -10.07 -12.66 -7.76
C VAL A 14 -9.89 -11.53 -6.76
N ALA A 15 -10.06 -11.82 -5.47
CA ALA A 15 -9.76 -10.87 -4.39
C ALA A 15 -8.23 -10.80 -4.16
N CYS A 16 -7.58 -9.72 -4.58
CA CYS A 16 -6.21 -9.40 -4.18
C CYS A 16 -6.25 -8.64 -2.84
N SER A 17 -5.27 -8.83 -1.96
CA SER A 17 -4.37 -7.75 -1.54
C SER A 17 -3.24 -8.39 -0.73
N VAL A 18 -2.00 -8.14 -1.12
CA VAL A 18 -0.80 -8.26 -0.27
C VAL A 18 -0.03 -6.98 -0.62
N GLY A 19 0.03 -6.03 0.31
CA GLY A 19 0.74 -4.76 0.12
C GLY A 19 0.01 -3.47 0.56
N ASN A 20 0.82 -2.47 0.91
CA ASN A 20 0.41 -1.08 1.08
C ASN A 20 -0.14 -0.57 -0.26
N ALA A 21 -1.38 -0.07 -0.27
CA ALA A 21 -2.04 0.41 -1.48
C ALA A 21 -1.17 1.49 -2.09
N SER A 22 -0.72 1.23 -3.31
CA SER A 22 -0.05 2.20 -4.14
C SER A 22 -0.73 2.21 -5.48
N VAL A 23 -0.88 3.40 -6.04
CA VAL A 23 -1.22 3.56 -7.45
C VAL A 23 -0.20 2.88 -8.38
N CYS A 24 1.02 2.67 -7.89
CA CYS A 24 2.07 1.92 -8.56
C CYS A 24 1.95 0.40 -8.42
N ALA A 25 1.13 -0.14 -7.53
CA ALA A 25 0.84 -1.56 -7.59
C ALA A 25 -0.31 -1.77 -8.59
N PRO A 26 -0.17 -2.62 -9.63
CA PRO A 26 -1.34 -3.13 -10.34
C PRO A 26 -2.22 -3.83 -9.32
N THR A 27 -3.42 -3.32 -9.06
CA THR A 27 -4.37 -3.95 -8.11
C THR A 27 -5.41 -4.73 -8.89
N SER A 28 -5.82 -5.90 -8.40
CA SER A 28 -7.09 -6.44 -8.92
C SER A 28 -8.23 -5.54 -8.44
N MET A 29 -9.14 -5.21 -9.34
CA MET A 29 -10.18 -4.22 -9.13
C MET A 29 -11.31 -4.73 -8.20
N SER A 30 -11.18 -5.86 -7.51
CA SER A 30 -12.30 -6.52 -6.83
C SER A 30 -12.49 -6.13 -5.34
N GLU A 31 -11.60 -5.34 -4.73
CA GLU A 31 -11.65 -5.02 -3.29
C GLU A 31 -12.84 -4.10 -2.93
N ARG A 32 -13.72 -4.50 -1.98
CA ARG A 32 -14.92 -3.74 -1.57
C ARG A 32 -14.75 -2.97 -0.26
N VAL A 33 -14.42 -3.60 0.86
CA VAL A 33 -14.04 -2.90 2.11
C VAL A 33 -13.04 -3.78 2.84
N TYR A 34 -12.00 -3.17 3.42
CA TYR A 34 -10.93 -3.89 4.09
C TYR A 34 -10.39 -3.10 5.28
N VAL A 35 -10.28 -3.78 6.42
CA VAL A 35 -9.61 -3.28 7.62
C VAL A 35 -8.39 -4.16 7.89
N ALA A 36 -7.24 -3.53 8.08
CA ALA A 36 -6.01 -4.14 8.55
C ALA A 36 -5.66 -3.61 9.92
N LEU A 37 -5.27 -4.51 10.81
CA LEU A 37 -4.46 -4.17 11.96
C LEU A 37 -3.11 -4.86 11.82
N SER A 38 -2.03 -4.14 12.05
CA SER A 38 -0.67 -4.68 12.03
C SER A 38 0.12 -4.16 13.21
N ARG A 39 0.92 -5.04 13.81
CA ARG A 39 1.88 -4.63 14.82
C ARG A 39 3.26 -5.03 14.35
N ILE A 40 4.13 -4.04 14.17
CA ILE A 40 5.54 -4.23 13.85
C ILE A 40 6.28 -4.17 15.19
N GLN A 41 6.85 -5.29 15.61
CA GLN A 41 7.75 -5.32 16.76
C GLN A 41 9.17 -5.42 16.22
N GLU A 42 10.04 -4.52 16.66
CA GLU A 42 11.45 -4.55 16.29
C GLU A 42 12.27 -4.87 17.54
N ALA A 43 13.26 -5.73 17.36
CA ALA A 43 14.39 -5.86 18.27
C ALA A 43 15.60 -5.44 17.45
N ILE A 44 16.16 -4.26 17.75
CA ILE A 44 17.39 -3.82 17.09
C ILE A 44 18.55 -4.61 17.68
N ALA A 45 19.32 -5.26 16.82
CA ALA A 45 20.63 -5.79 17.19
C ALA A 45 21.61 -4.62 17.35
N ALA A 46 21.95 -4.32 18.60
CA ALA A 46 23.13 -3.60 19.11
C ALA A 46 23.87 -2.67 18.13
N GLY A 47 23.56 -1.37 18.22
CA GLY A 47 24.38 -0.28 17.71
C GLY A 47 24.22 0.97 18.59
N ASN A 48 25.03 1.06 19.64
CA ASN A 48 25.34 2.09 20.66
C ASN A 48 24.51 3.40 20.88
N ALA A 49 23.40 3.68 20.18
CA ALA A 49 22.66 4.95 20.30
C ALA A 49 21.13 4.82 20.47
N LEU A 50 20.55 3.63 20.25
CA LEU A 50 19.10 3.39 20.37
C LEU A 50 18.86 2.07 21.09
N ASP A 51 18.01 2.08 22.13
CA ASP A 51 17.70 0.88 22.91
C ASP A 51 16.58 0.06 22.24
N ALA A 52 15.52 0.71 21.73
CA ALA A 52 14.50 0.06 20.90
C ALA A 52 13.72 1.07 20.03
N VAL A 53 13.16 0.59 18.91
CA VAL A 53 12.12 1.30 18.13
C VAL A 53 10.93 0.36 18.02
N SER A 54 9.71 0.85 18.19
CA SER A 54 8.50 0.07 17.93
C SER A 54 7.53 0.89 17.08
N VAL A 55 6.91 0.22 16.12
CA VAL A 55 5.97 0.85 15.19
C VAL A 55 4.68 0.06 15.17
N GLU A 56 3.58 0.68 15.59
CA GLU A 56 2.26 0.11 15.45
C GLU A 56 1.56 0.73 14.23
N GLU A 57 1.05 -0.09 13.31
CA GLU A 57 0.41 0.40 12.08
C GLU A 57 -1.02 -0.13 11.98
N SER A 58 -2.01 0.75 11.81
CA SER A 58 -3.36 0.35 11.44
C SER A 58 -3.73 0.94 10.08
N VAL A 59 -4.40 0.15 9.25
CA VAL A 59 -4.77 0.57 7.89
C VAL A 59 -6.24 0.29 7.67
N LEU A 60 -6.99 1.34 7.37
CA LEU A 60 -8.40 1.27 6.98
C LEU A 60 -8.51 1.60 5.48
N ARG A 61 -9.19 0.74 4.71
CA ARG A 61 -9.50 1.01 3.30
C ARG A 61 -10.98 0.76 3.02
N VAL A 62 -11.59 1.75 2.37
CA VAL A 62 -13.00 1.71 2.03
C VAL A 62 -13.13 1.96 0.53
N ARG A 63 -13.63 0.98 -0.24
CA ARG A 63 -14.04 1.24 -1.62
C ARG A 63 -15.36 2.00 -1.57
N LEU A 64 -15.37 3.19 -2.15
CA LEU A 64 -16.59 3.98 -2.23
C LEU A 64 -17.46 3.53 -3.40
N ARG A 65 -16.84 3.32 -4.56
CA ARG A 65 -17.58 3.06 -5.80
C ARG A 65 -16.79 2.23 -6.80
N SER A 66 -17.53 1.43 -7.57
CA SER A 66 -17.06 0.81 -8.81
C SER A 66 -18.09 0.98 -9.90
N TRP A 67 -17.67 1.20 -11.13
CA TRP A 67 -18.55 1.14 -12.28
C TRP A 67 -17.78 0.71 -13.52
N GLN A 68 -18.49 0.07 -14.45
CA GLN A 68 -17.96 -0.33 -15.74
C GLN A 68 -18.67 0.48 -16.82
N ASN A 69 -17.91 1.09 -17.72
CA ASN A 69 -18.46 1.74 -18.90
C ASN A 69 -18.77 0.66 -19.95
N ALA A 70 -20.05 0.48 -20.26
CA ALA A 70 -20.52 -0.53 -21.21
C ALA A 70 -19.97 -0.33 -22.63
N ASN A 71 -19.73 0.93 -23.04
CA ASN A 71 -19.29 1.24 -24.41
C ASN A 71 -17.79 0.98 -24.61
N THR A 72 -16.98 1.21 -23.57
CA THR A 72 -15.51 1.10 -23.69
C THR A 72 -14.94 -0.13 -23.00
N GLY A 73 -15.77 -0.92 -22.30
CA GLY A 73 -15.33 -2.00 -21.42
C GLY A 73 -14.46 -1.54 -20.25
N ALA A 74 -14.30 -0.23 -20.05
CA ALA A 74 -13.37 0.30 -19.06
C ALA A 74 -13.98 0.23 -17.67
N GLU A 75 -13.23 -0.26 -16.70
CA GLU A 75 -13.60 -0.28 -15.29
C GLU A 75 -13.01 0.94 -14.59
N GLN A 76 -13.80 1.58 -13.74
CA GLN A 76 -13.38 2.70 -12.92
C GLN A 76 -13.70 2.45 -11.46
N VAL A 77 -12.77 2.84 -10.59
CA VAL A 77 -12.85 2.62 -9.15
C VAL A 77 -12.43 3.88 -8.41
N VAL A 78 -13.20 4.19 -7.36
CA VAL A 78 -12.85 5.23 -6.38
C VAL A 78 -12.74 4.60 -5.00
N ARG A 79 -11.63 4.88 -4.30
CA ARG A 79 -11.34 4.37 -2.96
C ARG A 79 -10.94 5.49 -2.02
N LEU A 80 -11.29 5.34 -0.74
CA LEU A 80 -10.66 6.07 0.35
C LEU A 80 -9.72 5.15 1.09
N THR A 81 -8.55 5.67 1.43
CA THR A 81 -7.53 4.99 2.21
C THR A 81 -7.16 5.84 3.41
N HIS A 82 -7.05 5.20 4.57
CA HIS A 82 -6.52 5.82 5.77
C HIS A 82 -5.47 4.89 6.37
N ASN A 83 -4.23 5.33 6.39
CA ASN A 83 -3.15 4.62 7.06
C ASN A 83 -2.75 5.41 8.30
N TYR A 84 -2.69 4.74 9.44
CA TYR A 84 -2.23 5.30 10.69
C TYR A 84 -1.00 4.54 11.17
N GLY A 85 0.02 5.26 11.59
CA GLY A 85 1.22 4.71 12.22
C GLY A 85 1.49 5.41 13.54
N ALA A 86 1.73 4.65 14.60
CA ALA A 86 2.23 5.14 15.87
C ALA A 86 3.67 4.66 16.05
N HIS A 87 4.60 5.60 16.02
CA HIS A 87 6.02 5.38 16.20
C HIS A 87 6.38 5.66 17.65
N ARG A 88 7.06 4.72 18.30
CA ARG A 88 7.66 4.90 19.63
C ARG A 88 9.14 4.58 19.51
N ILE A 89 9.97 5.59 19.73
CA ILE A 89 11.42 5.47 19.71
C ILE A 89 11.86 5.54 21.16
N ASP A 90 12.36 4.42 21.69
CA ASP A 90 12.79 4.26 23.08
C ASP A 90 14.26 4.69 23.21
N ALA A 91 14.51 5.97 23.01
CA ALA A 91 15.86 6.50 22.91
C ALA A 91 16.04 7.85 23.61
N ARG A 92 17.31 8.21 23.82
CA ARG A 92 17.79 9.56 24.16
C ARG A 92 17.43 10.64 23.13
N ILE A 93 16.74 10.27 22.04
CA ILE A 93 16.33 11.12 20.94
C ILE A 93 14.81 11.27 21.01
N SER A 94 14.34 12.44 21.43
CA SER A 94 12.93 12.78 21.35
C SER A 94 12.54 13.04 19.90
N MET A 95 11.53 12.35 19.38
CA MET A 95 10.93 12.76 18.13
C MET A 95 10.33 14.17 18.30
N PRO A 96 10.46 15.06 17.30
CA PRO A 96 9.86 16.40 17.33
C PRO A 96 8.32 16.36 17.14
N THR A 97 7.69 15.21 17.37
CA THR A 97 6.26 14.95 17.18
C THR A 97 5.80 13.90 18.20
N ASN A 98 4.48 13.76 18.36
CA ASN A 98 3.90 12.72 19.20
C ASN A 98 4.07 11.29 18.62
N GLY A 99 4.67 11.14 17.43
CA GLY A 99 4.90 9.85 16.78
C GLY A 99 3.68 9.27 16.07
N HIS A 100 2.52 9.92 16.15
CA HIS A 100 1.28 9.48 15.52
C HIS A 100 1.11 10.15 14.17
N LEU A 101 1.11 9.36 13.11
CA LEU A 101 1.12 9.79 11.72
C LEU A 101 -0.07 9.23 10.96
N HIS A 102 -0.62 10.04 10.07
CA HIS A 102 -1.77 9.69 9.25
C HIS A 102 -1.46 9.91 7.77
N ARG A 103 -1.99 9.02 6.93
CA ARG A 103 -2.16 9.24 5.50
C ARG A 103 -3.61 9.05 5.14
N LEU A 104 -4.26 10.08 4.62
CA LEU A 104 -5.62 10.03 4.12
C LEU A 104 -5.60 10.25 2.60
N GLY A 105 -5.95 9.24 1.83
CA GLY A 105 -5.91 9.26 0.38
C GLY A 105 -7.27 9.01 -0.27
N MET A 106 -7.45 9.60 -1.45
CA MET A 106 -8.55 9.29 -2.35
C MET A 106 -7.98 8.79 -3.68
N GLU A 107 -8.13 7.50 -3.97
CA GLU A 107 -7.65 6.91 -5.23
C GLU A 107 -8.77 6.91 -6.27
N TRP A 108 -8.48 7.43 -7.46
CA TRP A 108 -9.21 7.13 -8.68
C TRP A 108 -8.36 6.24 -9.59
N ARG A 109 -8.95 5.18 -10.12
CA ARG A 109 -8.29 4.26 -11.05
C ARG A 109 -9.20 3.92 -12.21
N ARG A 110 -8.63 3.88 -13.42
CA ARG A 110 -9.26 3.42 -14.65
C ARG A 110 -8.45 2.29 -15.26
N HIS A 111 -9.12 1.20 -15.55
CA HIS A 111 -8.57 0.06 -16.28
C HIS A 111 -9.30 -0.08 -17.61
N SER A 112 -8.55 -0.24 -18.69
CA SER A 112 -9.03 -0.52 -20.04
C SER A 112 -8.19 -1.65 -20.62
N PRO A 113 -8.55 -2.25 -21.78
CA PRO A 113 -7.83 -3.40 -22.33
C PRO A 113 -6.31 -3.18 -22.45
N ASN A 114 -5.89 -1.98 -22.84
CA ASN A 114 -4.49 -1.67 -23.15
C ASN A 114 -3.86 -0.64 -22.21
N TRP A 115 -4.63 -0.07 -21.28
CA TRP A 115 -4.15 1.00 -20.40
C TRP A 115 -4.67 0.87 -18.97
N GLU A 116 -3.78 1.19 -18.02
CA GLU A 116 -4.09 1.42 -16.62
C GLU A 116 -3.64 2.82 -16.23
N VAL A 117 -4.55 3.59 -15.63
CA VAL A 117 -4.28 4.94 -15.12
C VAL A 117 -4.79 5.02 -13.70
N ALA A 118 -4.00 5.59 -12.79
CA ALA A 118 -4.43 5.86 -11.43
C ALA A 118 -3.86 7.17 -10.91
N VAL A 119 -4.63 7.85 -10.06
CA VAL A 119 -4.22 9.07 -9.34
C VAL A 119 -4.76 8.97 -7.91
N ALA A 120 -3.93 9.34 -6.94
CA ALA A 120 -4.30 9.35 -5.53
C ALA A 120 -3.65 10.53 -4.79
N PRO A 121 -4.32 11.69 -4.71
CA PRO A 121 -3.95 12.71 -3.72
C PRO A 121 -4.04 12.11 -2.32
N THR A 122 -3.01 12.34 -1.51
CA THR A 122 -2.88 11.78 -0.17
C THR A 122 -2.38 12.85 0.79
N LEU A 123 -3.19 13.23 1.77
CA LEU A 123 -2.77 14.08 2.87
C LEU A 123 -1.93 13.25 3.84
N ALA A 124 -0.68 13.65 4.10
CA ALA A 124 0.24 12.94 4.98
C ALA A 124 0.74 13.84 6.12
N ALA A 125 0.17 13.69 7.32
CA ALA A 125 0.45 14.60 8.45
C ALA A 125 0.41 13.89 9.82
N SER A 126 1.01 14.52 10.84
CA SER A 126 0.89 14.04 12.23
C SER A 126 -0.48 14.32 12.86
N SER A 127 -0.82 13.59 13.93
CA SER A 127 -2.07 13.85 14.67
C SER A 127 -2.14 15.27 15.27
N ASN A 128 -1.00 15.90 15.55
CA ASN A 128 -0.97 17.29 16.04
C ASN A 128 -1.50 18.26 14.98
N ALA A 129 -1.12 18.06 13.72
CA ALA A 129 -1.66 18.82 12.58
C ALA A 129 -3.16 18.56 12.39
N GLY A 130 -3.60 17.30 12.47
CA GLY A 130 -5.01 16.93 12.34
C GLY A 130 -5.92 17.55 13.41
N ARG A 131 -5.40 17.81 14.62
CA ARG A 131 -6.14 18.53 15.69
C ARG A 131 -6.25 20.03 15.43
N HIS A 132 -5.45 20.59 14.52
CA HIS A 132 -5.40 22.00 14.22
C HIS A 132 -5.48 22.24 12.70
N PRO A 133 -6.67 22.11 12.08
CA PRO A 133 -6.82 22.16 10.62
C PRO A 133 -6.23 23.40 9.94
N ARG A 134 -6.05 24.50 10.67
CA ARG A 134 -5.41 25.73 10.20
C ARG A 134 -3.96 25.56 9.73
N VAL A 135 -3.25 24.53 10.20
CA VAL A 135 -1.87 24.26 9.76
C VAL A 135 -1.82 23.33 8.55
N LEU A 136 -2.94 22.70 8.18
CA LEU A 136 -3.01 21.85 7.01
C LEU A 136 -3.01 22.72 5.76
N ASP A 137 -2.05 22.50 4.88
CA ASP A 137 -1.92 23.22 3.63
C ASP A 137 -1.78 22.27 2.42
N ALA A 138 -1.61 22.84 1.23
CA ALA A 138 -1.44 22.08 0.00
C ALA A 138 -0.10 21.34 -0.08
N ASN A 139 0.92 21.75 0.67
CA ASN A 139 2.25 21.11 0.65
C ASN A 139 2.21 19.75 1.35
N MET A 140 1.26 19.53 2.26
CA MET A 140 1.05 18.24 2.92
C MET A 140 0.34 17.18 2.04
N VAL A 141 -0.03 17.55 0.81
CA VAL A 141 -0.72 16.65 -0.12
C VAL A 141 0.27 16.02 -1.09
N ASP A 142 0.54 14.74 -0.88
CA ASP A 142 1.31 13.90 -1.79
C ASP A 142 0.45 13.38 -2.93
N TRP A 143 0.84 13.72 -4.17
CA TRP A 143 0.17 13.23 -5.37
C TRP A 143 0.78 11.93 -5.89
N HIS A 144 0.14 10.80 -5.65
CA HIS A 144 0.57 9.56 -6.29
C HIS A 144 -0.11 9.43 -7.65
N ALA A 145 0.61 9.02 -8.70
CA ALA A 145 0.00 8.78 -10.01
C ALA A 145 0.70 7.66 -10.77
N SER A 146 -0.02 6.93 -11.61
CA SER A 146 0.55 5.94 -12.53
C SER A 146 -0.17 5.96 -13.88
N VAL A 147 0.61 5.72 -14.93
CA VAL A 147 0.11 5.50 -16.29
C VAL A 147 0.90 4.36 -16.89
N ARG A 148 0.20 3.32 -17.36
CA ARG A 148 0.80 2.10 -17.89
C ARG A 148 0.08 1.62 -19.14
N ARG A 149 0.86 1.16 -20.11
CA ARG A 149 0.39 0.35 -21.21
C ARG A 149 0.43 -1.12 -20.81
N ILE A 150 -0.57 -1.86 -21.25
CA ILE A 150 -0.70 -3.30 -21.11
C ILE A 150 -0.56 -3.90 -22.51
N GLU A 151 0.48 -4.68 -22.72
CA GLU A 151 0.76 -5.34 -23.99
C GLU A 151 0.57 -6.86 -23.81
N PRO A 152 -0.51 -7.44 -24.34
CA PRO A 152 -0.71 -8.89 -24.28
C PRO A 152 0.33 -9.60 -25.15
N LEU A 153 1.11 -10.50 -24.55
CA LEU A 153 2.10 -11.32 -25.25
C LEU A 153 1.55 -12.73 -25.55
N ALA A 154 0.69 -13.24 -24.67
CA ALA A 154 -0.03 -14.50 -24.82
C ALA A 154 -1.36 -14.43 -24.03
N PRO A 155 -2.28 -15.41 -24.18
CA PRO A 155 -3.55 -15.40 -23.46
C PRO A 155 -3.43 -15.28 -21.93
N SER A 156 -2.34 -15.77 -21.35
CA SER A 156 -2.05 -15.74 -19.92
C SER A 156 -0.87 -14.83 -19.55
N LEU A 157 -0.29 -14.08 -20.50
CA LEU A 157 0.94 -13.32 -20.31
C LEU A 157 0.80 -11.92 -20.88
N ALA A 158 1.10 -10.91 -20.06
CA ALA A 158 1.13 -9.52 -20.50
C ALA A 158 2.36 -8.80 -19.95
N LEU A 159 2.93 -7.92 -20.77
CA LEU A 159 3.90 -6.93 -20.34
C LEU A 159 3.17 -5.65 -19.93
N LEU A 160 3.54 -5.09 -18.80
CA LEU A 160 3.07 -3.79 -18.32
C LEU A 160 4.27 -2.86 -18.29
N PHE A 161 4.14 -1.67 -18.87
CA PHE A 161 5.21 -0.68 -18.83
C PHE A 161 4.65 0.75 -18.81
N GLY A 162 5.37 1.66 -18.17
CA GLY A 162 4.97 3.06 -18.06
C GLY A 162 5.74 3.81 -16.98
N ILE A 163 5.08 4.76 -16.35
CA ILE A 163 5.67 5.61 -15.31
C ILE A 163 4.81 5.62 -14.06
N CYS A 164 5.45 5.84 -12.92
CA CYS A 164 4.77 6.06 -11.65
C CYS A 164 5.40 7.22 -10.86
N ARG A 165 4.58 8.12 -10.33
CA ARG A 165 4.95 9.04 -9.24
C ARG A 165 4.62 8.37 -7.91
N ASP A 166 5.65 7.96 -7.17
CA ASP A 166 5.53 7.26 -5.90
C ASP A 166 6.32 7.98 -4.81
N GLY A 167 5.76 8.05 -3.61
CA GLY A 167 6.42 8.57 -2.41
C GLY A 167 6.88 7.48 -1.45
N ARG A 168 6.49 6.21 -1.63
CA ARG A 168 6.77 5.12 -0.67
C ARG A 168 8.26 4.80 -0.45
N ARG A 169 9.17 5.50 -1.11
CA ARG A 169 10.61 5.39 -0.88
C ARG A 169 11.17 6.51 0.00
N GLY A 170 10.30 7.32 0.60
CA GLY A 170 10.66 8.47 1.45
C GLY A 170 10.83 9.76 0.66
N ASP A 171 11.02 9.68 -0.64
CA ASP A 171 11.00 10.81 -1.55
C ASP A 171 10.00 10.59 -2.68
N VAL A 172 9.33 11.67 -3.08
CA VAL A 172 8.36 11.59 -4.16
C VAL A 172 9.06 11.76 -5.49
N ARG A 173 9.11 10.67 -6.27
CA ARG A 173 9.81 10.64 -7.55
C ARG A 173 8.95 10.04 -8.65
N ILE A 174 9.11 10.58 -9.85
CA ILE A 174 8.65 9.91 -11.07
C ILE A 174 9.69 8.86 -11.42
N GLN A 175 9.27 7.62 -11.54
CA GLN A 175 10.12 6.48 -11.82
C GLN A 175 9.51 5.61 -12.92
N PRO A 176 10.35 4.95 -13.74
CA PRO A 176 9.85 3.97 -14.69
C PRO A 176 9.19 2.81 -13.93
N SER A 177 8.20 2.20 -14.56
CA SER A 177 7.54 1.00 -14.07
C SER A 177 7.48 -0.01 -15.20
N ALA A 178 7.94 -1.23 -14.92
CA ALA A 178 7.87 -2.35 -15.83
C ALA A 178 7.53 -3.61 -15.04
N ALA A 179 6.62 -4.43 -15.55
CA ALA A 179 6.23 -5.68 -14.91
C ALA A 179 5.76 -6.71 -15.93
N ILE A 180 5.94 -7.98 -15.61
CA ILE A 180 5.34 -9.10 -16.30
C ILE A 180 4.17 -9.59 -15.45
N ARG A 181 2.98 -9.66 -16.05
CA ARG A 181 1.80 -10.28 -15.45
C ARG A 181 1.56 -11.62 -16.11
N TRP A 182 1.56 -12.68 -15.32
CA TRP A 182 1.44 -14.06 -15.78
C TRP A 182 0.38 -14.83 -14.98
N GLN A 183 -0.50 -15.53 -15.68
CA GLN A 183 -1.57 -16.35 -15.10
C GLN A 183 -1.46 -17.80 -15.65
N PRO A 184 -0.48 -18.59 -15.17
CA PRO A 184 -0.16 -19.91 -15.76
C PRO A 184 -1.35 -20.87 -15.78
N HIS A 185 -2.22 -20.78 -14.78
CA HIS A 185 -3.44 -21.56 -14.69
C HIS A 185 -4.48 -20.81 -13.87
N GLU A 186 -5.70 -21.34 -13.84
CA GLU A 186 -6.76 -20.80 -13.00
C GLU A 186 -6.33 -20.85 -11.52
N GLY A 187 -6.32 -19.70 -10.86
CA GLY A 187 -5.98 -19.60 -9.44
C GLY A 187 -4.55 -19.14 -9.12
N THR A 188 -3.64 -19.08 -10.10
CA THR A 188 -2.30 -18.48 -9.90
C THR A 188 -2.18 -17.17 -10.66
N GLU A 189 -1.78 -16.11 -9.97
CA GLU A 189 -1.44 -14.83 -10.57
C GLU A 189 -0.04 -14.43 -10.11
N VAL A 190 0.83 -14.16 -11.07
CA VAL A 190 2.18 -13.67 -10.84
C VAL A 190 2.29 -12.29 -11.45
N LEU A 191 2.85 -11.36 -10.69
CA LEU A 191 3.27 -10.05 -11.17
C LEU A 191 4.71 -9.83 -10.72
N LEU A 192 5.67 -9.86 -11.64
CA LEU A 192 7.07 -9.60 -11.34
C LEU A 192 7.48 -8.30 -12.00
N GLY A 193 7.91 -7.32 -11.21
CA GLY A 193 8.23 -6.02 -11.72
C GLY A 193 8.63 -5.00 -10.67
N TYR A 194 8.72 -3.77 -11.13
CA TYR A 194 9.14 -2.62 -10.36
C TYR A 194 8.05 -1.52 -10.37
N PRO A 195 7.78 -0.88 -9.20
CA PRO A 195 8.44 -1.10 -7.90
C PRO A 195 7.84 -2.25 -7.09
N ASP A 196 6.76 -2.87 -7.55
CA ASP A 196 6.02 -3.91 -6.81
C ASP A 196 6.07 -5.26 -7.54
N SER A 197 6.27 -6.33 -6.77
CA SER A 197 6.14 -7.72 -7.22
C SER A 197 5.22 -8.49 -6.29
N ARG A 198 4.43 -9.41 -6.84
CA ARG A 198 3.54 -10.27 -6.06
C ARG A 198 3.26 -11.61 -6.74
N LEU A 199 2.93 -12.59 -5.91
CA LEU A 199 2.45 -13.91 -6.28
C LEU A 199 1.17 -14.19 -5.48
N HIS A 200 0.15 -14.69 -6.14
CA HIS A 200 -1.03 -15.23 -5.51
C HIS A 200 -1.29 -16.63 -6.04
N HIS A 201 -1.64 -17.55 -5.15
CA HIS A 201 -1.98 -18.91 -5.50
C HIS A 201 -3.20 -19.37 -4.70
N ARG A 202 -4.24 -19.82 -5.40
CA ARG A 202 -5.47 -20.35 -4.81
C ARG A 202 -5.28 -21.84 -4.55
N LEU A 203 -5.15 -22.21 -3.28
CA LEU A 203 -5.03 -23.59 -2.83
C LEU A 203 -6.39 -24.32 -2.86
N SER A 204 -7.47 -23.59 -2.60
CA SER A 204 -8.85 -24.09 -2.67
C SER A 204 -9.82 -22.94 -2.95
N PRO A 205 -11.12 -23.20 -3.23
CA PRO A 205 -12.10 -22.13 -3.38
C PRO A 205 -12.20 -21.17 -2.18
N SER A 206 -11.78 -21.63 -0.99
CA SER A 206 -11.78 -20.86 0.25
C SER A 206 -10.40 -20.41 0.73
N LEU A 207 -9.30 -20.93 0.18
CA LEU A 207 -7.95 -20.68 0.67
C LEU A 207 -7.03 -20.11 -0.41
N ARG A 208 -6.33 -19.02 -0.09
CA ARG A 208 -5.37 -18.37 -0.98
C ARG A 208 -4.07 -18.04 -0.21
N LEU A 209 -2.95 -18.35 -0.85
CA LEU A 209 -1.62 -17.90 -0.45
C LEU A 209 -1.25 -16.65 -1.25
N GLY A 210 -0.52 -15.72 -0.64
CA GLY A 210 0.06 -14.57 -1.31
C GLY A 210 1.48 -14.28 -0.82
N ILE A 211 2.32 -13.77 -1.71
CA ILE A 211 3.63 -13.20 -1.39
C ILE A 211 3.72 -11.86 -2.11
N ALA A 212 4.27 -10.82 -1.47
CA ALA A 212 4.54 -9.56 -2.14
C ALA A 212 5.83 -8.90 -1.65
N LEU A 213 6.50 -8.22 -2.57
CA LEU A 213 7.64 -7.34 -2.34
C LEU A 213 7.25 -5.93 -2.79
N SER A 214 7.36 -4.96 -1.90
CA SER A 214 6.98 -3.57 -2.19
C SER A 214 7.77 -2.57 -1.36
N PRO A 215 7.92 -1.31 -1.80
CA PRO A 215 8.43 -0.24 -0.94
C PRO A 215 7.48 0.02 0.24
N SER A 216 8.03 0.28 1.43
CA SER A 216 7.26 0.38 2.68
C SER A 216 7.39 1.70 3.45
N GLY A 217 7.83 2.76 2.77
CA GLY A 217 8.10 4.06 3.36
C GLY A 217 7.06 5.14 3.09
N GLY A 218 7.55 6.38 3.04
CA GLY A 218 6.88 7.60 2.63
C GLY A 218 7.28 8.81 3.47
N ALA A 219 6.78 9.99 3.11
CA ALA A 219 7.00 11.23 3.86
C ALA A 219 5.72 11.70 4.59
N TRP A 220 5.90 12.52 5.62
CA TRP A 220 4.85 13.14 6.41
C TRP A 220 5.33 14.50 6.90
N HIS A 221 4.39 15.44 6.98
CA HIS A 221 4.59 16.70 7.70
C HIS A 221 4.21 16.49 9.16
N ALA A 222 5.18 16.59 10.05
CA ALA A 222 5.00 16.37 11.46
C ALA A 222 5.17 17.68 12.23
N PHE A 223 4.28 17.94 13.17
CA PHE A 223 4.35 19.11 14.06
C PHE A 223 4.55 18.66 15.49
N ASP A 224 5.28 19.48 16.25
CA ASP A 224 5.30 19.41 17.71
C ASP A 224 3.91 19.72 18.29
N ARG A 225 3.78 19.64 19.62
CA ARG A 225 2.49 19.80 20.29
C ARG A 225 1.99 21.24 20.21
N GLU A 226 2.92 22.18 20.26
CA GLU A 226 2.70 23.63 20.28
C GLU A 226 2.50 24.23 18.86
N LEU A 227 2.75 23.43 17.82
CA LEU A 227 2.76 23.81 16.40
C LEU A 227 3.82 24.86 16.07
N THR A 228 4.87 24.93 16.86
CA THR A 228 5.98 25.87 16.69
C THR A 228 7.04 25.34 15.74
N ASN A 229 7.22 24.01 15.72
CA ASN A 229 8.21 23.36 14.88
C ASN A 229 7.54 22.37 13.92
N GLU A 230 7.82 22.55 12.64
CA GLU A 230 7.52 21.60 11.59
C GLU A 230 8.76 20.74 11.31
N THR A 231 8.55 19.44 11.17
CA THR A 231 9.58 18.48 10.78
C THR A 231 9.05 17.65 9.63
N GLN A 232 9.84 17.52 8.55
CA GLN A 232 9.59 16.50 7.55
C GLN A 232 10.09 15.17 8.07
N PHE A 233 9.17 14.24 8.29
CA PHE A 233 9.49 12.88 8.67
C PHE A 233 9.37 12.00 7.44
N ALA A 234 10.45 11.31 7.06
CA ALA A 234 10.42 10.32 6.00
C ALA A 234 10.85 8.95 6.52
N ARG A 235 10.19 7.91 6.02
CA ARG A 235 10.58 6.52 6.19
C ARG A 235 10.95 5.93 4.85
N ARG A 236 12.04 5.17 4.80
CA ARG A 236 12.43 4.37 3.63
C ARG A 236 12.47 2.90 4.00
N GLY A 237 12.27 2.01 3.04
CA GLY A 237 12.38 0.57 3.27
C GLY A 237 11.69 -0.27 2.21
N TRP A 238 11.99 -1.57 2.29
CA TRP A 238 11.36 -2.61 1.48
C TRP A 238 10.65 -3.60 2.39
N ARG A 239 9.42 -3.96 2.02
CA ARG A 239 8.58 -4.92 2.73
C ARG A 239 8.39 -6.16 1.87
N LEU A 240 8.76 -7.31 2.44
CA LEU A 240 8.43 -8.64 1.95
C LEU A 240 7.36 -9.23 2.86
N GLU A 241 6.23 -9.61 2.30
CA GLU A 241 5.06 -10.11 3.02
C GLU A 241 4.61 -11.46 2.45
N ALA A 242 4.25 -12.38 3.33
CA ALA A 242 3.49 -13.58 3.00
C ALA A 242 2.11 -13.51 3.67
N GLU A 243 1.07 -13.88 2.93
CA GLU A 243 -0.33 -13.83 3.36
C GLU A 243 -1.01 -15.18 3.18
N LEU A 244 -1.82 -15.57 4.16
CA LEU A 244 -2.81 -16.63 4.06
C LEU A 244 -4.20 -16.04 4.20
N ALA A 245 -5.01 -16.13 3.15
CA ALA A 245 -6.37 -15.60 3.10
C ALA A 245 -7.42 -16.72 3.05
N LEU A 246 -8.44 -16.59 3.90
CA LEU A 246 -9.58 -17.48 4.05
C LEU A 246 -10.87 -16.76 3.62
N ARG A 247 -11.60 -17.35 2.69
CA ARG A 247 -12.96 -16.92 2.34
C ARG A 247 -13.94 -17.60 3.26
N LEU A 248 -14.65 -16.79 4.02
CA LEU A 248 -15.66 -17.21 4.97
C LEU A 248 -17.06 -17.18 4.31
N PRO A 249 -18.07 -17.82 4.91
CA PRO A 249 -19.46 -17.64 4.51
C PRO A 249 -19.88 -16.16 4.47
N ARG A 250 -21.00 -15.86 3.80
CA ARG A 250 -21.53 -14.49 3.69
C ARG A 250 -20.58 -13.48 3.02
N ARG A 251 -19.71 -13.97 2.11
CA ARG A 251 -18.74 -13.17 1.32
C ARG A 251 -17.68 -12.46 2.17
N GLN A 252 -17.51 -12.86 3.42
CA GLN A 252 -16.44 -12.34 4.27
C GLN A 252 -15.10 -12.96 3.91
N GLN A 253 -14.00 -12.26 4.23
CA GLN A 253 -12.66 -12.81 4.13
C GLN A 253 -11.83 -12.41 5.34
N ALA A 254 -11.07 -13.36 5.86
CA ALA A 254 -10.03 -13.13 6.86
C ALA A 254 -8.67 -13.39 6.22
N ALA A 255 -7.65 -12.65 6.61
CA ALA A 255 -6.29 -12.94 6.22
C ALA A 255 -5.33 -12.75 7.40
N LEU A 256 -4.31 -13.59 7.43
CA LEU A 256 -3.15 -13.47 8.28
C LEU A 256 -1.97 -13.15 7.38
N ALA A 257 -1.21 -12.10 7.68
CA ALA A 257 0.01 -11.80 6.99
C ALA A 257 1.19 -11.69 7.96
N ILE A 258 2.32 -12.27 7.56
CA ILE A 258 3.62 -12.10 8.21
C ILE A 258 4.54 -11.40 7.23
N GLY A 259 5.40 -10.53 7.73
CA GLY A 259 6.35 -9.88 6.85
C GLY A 259 7.58 -9.36 7.56
N ILE A 260 8.56 -9.02 6.74
CA ILE A 260 9.78 -8.37 7.15
C ILE A 260 9.93 -7.06 6.39
N GLU A 261 10.48 -6.07 7.07
CA GLU A 261 10.92 -4.82 6.48
C GLU A 261 12.43 -4.70 6.58
N ARG A 262 13.08 -4.28 5.50
CA ARG A 262 14.54 -4.13 5.41
C ARG A 262 14.92 -2.73 4.94
N GLN A 263 16.17 -2.36 5.20
CA GLN A 263 16.78 -1.08 4.79
C GLN A 263 15.97 0.11 5.29
N ARG A 264 15.60 0.05 6.58
CA ARG A 264 14.75 1.04 7.19
C ARG A 264 15.55 2.24 7.64
N ALA A 265 15.28 3.39 7.04
CA ALA A 265 15.80 4.66 7.51
C ALA A 265 14.65 5.57 7.93
N LEU A 266 14.82 6.27 9.05
CA LEU A 266 14.00 7.40 9.47
C LEU A 266 14.79 8.68 9.25
N GLU A 267 14.23 9.60 8.49
CA GLU A 267 14.82 10.89 8.21
C GLU A 267 13.93 11.96 8.85
N PHE A 268 14.55 12.87 9.59
CA PHE A 268 13.91 14.03 10.21
C PHE A 268 14.62 15.26 9.68
N ASP A 269 13.91 16.12 8.97
CA ASP A 269 14.44 17.42 8.55
C ASP A 269 13.68 18.54 9.26
N SER A 270 14.40 19.33 10.06
CA SER A 270 13.85 20.44 10.83
C SER A 270 14.51 21.75 10.37
N PRO A 271 13.74 22.81 10.09
CA PRO A 271 14.29 24.15 9.89
C PRO A 271 15.07 24.59 11.15
N PRO A 272 16.30 25.13 11.05
CA PRO A 272 16.97 25.71 9.87
C PRO A 272 17.88 24.75 9.06
N GLY A 273 17.57 23.45 9.00
CA GLY A 273 18.28 22.46 8.16
C GLY A 273 19.10 21.45 8.96
N THR A 274 18.77 21.22 10.23
CA THR A 274 19.34 20.12 11.00
C THR A 274 18.62 18.82 10.62
N GLY A 275 19.18 18.12 9.64
CA GLY A 275 18.74 16.79 9.25
C GLY A 275 19.31 15.72 10.18
N MET A 276 18.47 14.80 10.63
CA MET A 276 18.86 13.58 11.34
C MET A 276 18.41 12.36 10.55
N SER A 277 19.32 11.42 10.31
CA SER A 277 18.99 10.13 9.71
C SER A 277 19.33 9.01 10.69
N ILE A 278 18.38 8.11 10.88
CA ILE A 278 18.47 6.97 11.78
C ILE A 278 18.26 5.70 10.97
N ASP A 279 19.29 4.85 10.90
CA ASP A 279 19.15 3.49 10.40
C ASP A 279 18.52 2.61 11.48
N VAL A 280 17.37 2.02 11.17
CA VAL A 280 16.60 1.13 12.05
C VAL A 280 16.79 -0.34 11.64
N GLY A 281 17.54 -0.60 10.58
CA GLY A 281 17.88 -1.95 10.11
C GLY A 281 16.67 -2.70 9.56
N GLN A 282 16.20 -3.69 10.31
CA GLN A 282 15.15 -4.61 9.90
C GLN A 282 14.10 -4.81 10.99
N GLY A 283 12.85 -5.02 10.58
CA GLY A 283 11.72 -5.31 11.47
C GLY A 283 10.87 -6.46 10.97
N ALA A 284 10.15 -7.12 11.87
CA ALA A 284 9.16 -8.14 11.53
C ALA A 284 7.78 -7.72 12.00
N TYR A 285 6.74 -8.19 11.33
CA TYR A 285 5.37 -7.87 11.71
C TYR A 285 4.39 -9.00 11.45
N LEU A 286 3.28 -8.89 12.18
CA LEU A 286 2.08 -9.70 12.03
C LEU A 286 0.91 -8.77 11.74
N SER A 287 0.09 -9.13 10.76
CA SER A 287 -1.12 -8.40 10.40
C SER A 287 -2.32 -9.32 10.33
N LEU A 288 -3.42 -8.86 10.92
CA LEU A 288 -4.75 -9.44 10.79
C LEU A 288 -5.61 -8.56 9.90
N ARG A 289 -6.31 -9.22 8.99
CA ARG A 289 -7.00 -8.59 7.86
C ARG A 289 -8.42 -9.09 7.82
N TRP A 290 -9.39 -8.17 7.76
CA TRP A 290 -10.80 -8.52 7.68
C TRP A 290 -11.50 -7.77 6.56
N ARG A 291 -12.33 -8.48 5.80
CA ARG A 291 -13.09 -7.96 4.65
C ARG A 291 -14.53 -8.43 4.69
N ARG A 292 -15.43 -7.57 4.24
CA ARG A 292 -16.87 -7.82 4.13
C ARG A 292 -17.38 -7.55 2.73
#